data_AF-A0A2U2XAG3-F1
#
_entry.id   AF-A0A2U2XAG3-F1
#
_cell.length_a   1.000
_cell.length_b   1.000
_cell.length_c   1.000
_cell.angle_alpha   90.00
_cell.angle_beta   90.00
_cell.angle_gamma   90.00
#
_symmetry.space_group_name_H-M   'P 1'
#
loop_
_entity.id
_entity.type
_entity.pdbx_description
1 polymer ?
#
loop_
_entity_poly.entity_id
_entity_poly.type
_entity_poly.pdbx_seq_one_letter_code
_entity_poly.pdbx_strand_id
1 'polypeptide(L)'
;MIKEYELLTAAYDGASIEHQEYKAKLLGTGVSVTMSRLMVSIPYNNHKITLINEYGASNTGTVEMEVLNGMLPDFEISSRNHLRNLFCMRKRYFSVKSKTVQNKLFLDEALGFSGMKDIAKENLFEPTIKTEIIDNSLFIKTEYHLHLKDKIGAAKALIDFYKSIIDRL
;
A
#
# COMPACT_ATOMS: atom_id res chain seq x y z
N MET A 1 3.25 -15.44 -10.42
CA MET A 1 2.31 -14.38 -9.98
C MET A 1 1.29 -14.89 -8.96
N ILE A 2 0.17 -15.55 -9.32
CA ILE A 2 -0.83 -15.99 -8.32
C ILE A 2 -0.22 -16.88 -7.23
N LYS A 3 0.62 -17.86 -7.62
CA LYS A 3 1.37 -18.72 -6.68
C LYS A 3 2.21 -17.97 -5.65
N GLU A 4 2.80 -16.82 -6.02
CA GLU A 4 3.60 -16.03 -5.08
C GLU A 4 2.71 -15.33 -4.05
N TYR A 5 1.52 -14.90 -4.45
CA TYR A 5 0.53 -14.33 -3.54
C TYR A 5 -0.17 -15.41 -2.71
N GLU A 6 -0.36 -16.62 -3.22
CA GLU A 6 -0.81 -17.76 -2.40
C GLU A 6 0.17 -18.06 -1.27
N LEU A 7 1.48 -18.06 -1.56
CA LEU A 7 2.52 -18.21 -0.55
C LEU A 7 2.55 -17.04 0.45
N LEU A 8 2.32 -15.81 -0.03
CA LEU A 8 2.19 -14.65 0.83
C LEU A 8 0.98 -14.79 1.76
N THR A 9 -0.18 -15.13 1.23
CA THR A 9 -1.43 -15.32 1.99
C THR A 9 -1.27 -16.44 3.03
N ALA A 10 -0.63 -17.55 2.69
CA ALA A 10 -0.36 -18.65 3.61
C ALA A 10 0.52 -18.26 4.81
N ALA A 11 1.25 -17.15 4.73
CA ALA A 11 2.05 -16.64 5.84
C ALA A 11 1.22 -15.87 6.89
N TYR A 12 -0.05 -15.59 6.63
CA TYR A 12 -0.93 -14.84 7.52
C TYR A 12 -2.16 -15.66 7.90
N ASP A 13 -2.39 -15.81 9.20
CA ASP A 13 -3.52 -16.59 9.70
C ASP A 13 -4.86 -15.95 9.30
N GLY A 14 -5.82 -16.78 8.88
CA GLY A 14 -7.12 -16.34 8.40
C GLY A 14 -7.12 -15.51 7.11
N ALA A 15 -5.99 -15.35 6.44
CA ALA A 15 -5.93 -14.59 5.19
C ALA A 15 -6.57 -15.36 4.01
N SER A 16 -7.20 -14.62 3.10
CA SER A 16 -7.83 -15.17 1.91
C SER A 16 -7.32 -14.49 0.64
N ILE A 17 -7.46 -15.19 -0.48
CA ILE A 17 -7.09 -14.70 -1.81
C ILE A 17 -8.23 -14.94 -2.78
N GLU A 18 -8.53 -13.92 -3.58
CA GLU A 18 -9.52 -13.95 -4.64
C GLU A 18 -8.88 -13.47 -5.94
N HIS A 19 -9.18 -14.16 -7.04
CA HIS A 19 -8.68 -13.81 -8.37
C HIS A 19 -9.84 -13.75 -9.34
N GLN A 20 -9.92 -12.65 -10.09
CA GLN A 20 -10.97 -12.44 -11.07
C GLN A 20 -10.38 -11.89 -12.38
N GLU A 21 -10.84 -12.43 -13.50
CA GLU A 21 -10.63 -11.86 -14.82
C GLU A 21 -11.93 -11.24 -15.33
N TYR A 22 -11.83 -10.05 -15.93
CA TYR A 22 -12.97 -9.34 -16.49
C TYR A 22 -12.55 -8.52 -17.71
N LYS A 23 -13.51 -8.18 -18.57
CA LYS A 23 -13.26 -7.32 -19.73
C LYS A 23 -13.77 -5.92 -19.42
N ALA A 24 -12.89 -4.92 -19.54
CA ALA A 24 -13.25 -3.52 -19.42
C ALA A 24 -13.17 -2.83 -20.79
N LYS A 25 -14.15 -1.98 -21.10
CA LYS A 25 -14.07 -1.11 -22.27
C LYS A 25 -13.22 0.11 -21.93
N LEU A 26 -12.20 0.37 -22.74
CA LEU A 26 -11.46 1.62 -22.65
C LEU A 26 -12.38 2.76 -23.10
N LEU A 27 -12.52 3.76 -22.22
CA LEU A 27 -13.36 4.93 -22.47
C LEU A 27 -12.90 5.63 -23.76
N GLY A 28 -13.85 5.86 -24.67
CA GLY A 28 -13.62 6.61 -25.90
C GLY A 28 -12.99 5.85 -27.07
N THR A 29 -12.58 4.58 -26.92
CA THR A 29 -11.85 3.87 -28.00
C THR A 29 -12.58 2.65 -28.57
N GLY A 30 -13.71 2.21 -28.01
CA GLY A 30 -14.43 1.01 -28.48
C GLY A 30 -13.67 -0.31 -28.26
N VAL A 31 -12.41 -0.24 -27.83
CA VAL A 31 -11.53 -1.37 -27.53
C VAL A 31 -11.88 -1.90 -26.14
N SER A 32 -11.96 -3.24 -26.04
CA SER A 32 -12.07 -3.93 -24.75
C SER A 32 -10.74 -4.57 -24.39
N VAL A 33 -10.31 -4.40 -23.15
CA VAL A 33 -9.08 -4.97 -22.60
C VAL A 33 -9.46 -5.98 -21.52
N THR A 34 -8.82 -7.15 -21.54
CA THR A 34 -8.94 -8.12 -20.45
C THR A 34 -8.09 -7.63 -19.28
N MET A 35 -8.71 -7.52 -18.11
CA MET A 35 -8.10 -7.09 -16.88
C MET A 35 -8.11 -8.26 -15.89
N SER A 36 -7.10 -8.28 -15.02
CA SER A 36 -6.96 -9.29 -13.98
C SER A 36 -6.84 -8.60 -12.64
N ARG A 37 -7.74 -8.93 -11.71
CA ARG A 37 -7.76 -8.40 -10.36
C ARG A 37 -7.44 -9.50 -9.37
N LEU A 38 -6.45 -9.25 -8.54
CA LEU A 38 -6.07 -10.10 -7.43
C LEU A 38 -6.35 -9.35 -6.13
N MET A 39 -7.10 -9.97 -5.22
CA MET A 39 -7.40 -9.42 -3.92
C MET A 39 -6.88 -10.36 -2.83
N VAL A 40 -6.11 -9.84 -1.89
CA VAL A 40 -5.66 -10.56 -0.70
C VAL A 40 -6.21 -9.84 0.52
N SER A 41 -6.99 -10.53 1.34
CA SER A 41 -7.53 -10.00 2.59
C SER A 41 -6.79 -10.62 3.76
N ILE A 42 -6.28 -9.77 4.66
CA ILE A 42 -5.50 -10.19 5.82
C ILE A 42 -6.18 -9.65 7.08
N PRO A 43 -6.80 -10.52 7.90
CA PRO A 43 -7.30 -10.10 9.20
C PRO A 43 -6.14 -9.87 10.17
N TYR A 44 -6.23 -8.80 10.98
CA TYR A 44 -5.24 -8.51 12.03
C TYR A 44 -5.84 -7.60 13.10
N ASN A 45 -5.81 -8.01 14.37
CA ASN A 45 -6.31 -7.23 15.52
C ASN A 45 -7.70 -6.57 15.28
N ASN A 46 -8.69 -7.38 14.90
CA ASN A 46 -10.06 -6.96 14.52
C ASN A 46 -10.16 -6.04 13.29
N HIS A 47 -9.05 -5.71 12.63
CA HIS A 47 -9.03 -4.97 11.37
C HIS A 47 -8.84 -5.91 10.18
N LYS A 48 -9.13 -5.43 8.98
CA LYS A 48 -8.90 -6.16 7.72
C LYS A 48 -8.06 -5.29 6.79
N ILE A 49 -6.85 -5.74 6.51
CA ILE A 49 -5.97 -5.14 5.50
C ILE A 49 -6.30 -5.79 4.17
N THR A 50 -6.65 -5.00 3.17
CA THR A 50 -7.01 -5.50 1.82
C THR A 50 -5.98 -5.01 0.81
N LEU A 51 -5.25 -5.95 0.20
CA LEU A 51 -4.35 -5.70 -0.92
C LEU A 51 -5.08 -6.03 -2.22
N ILE A 52 -5.09 -5.09 -3.17
CA ILE A 52 -5.76 -5.23 -4.47
C ILE A 52 -4.74 -4.91 -5.56
N ASN A 53 -4.45 -5.86 -6.43
CA ASN A 53 -3.60 -5.65 -7.60
C ASN A 53 -4.42 -5.80 -8.87
N GLU A 54 -4.43 -4.76 -9.68
CA GLU A 54 -5.13 -4.72 -10.95
C GLU A 54 -4.14 -4.66 -12.11
N TYR A 55 -4.15 -5.68 -12.97
CA TYR A 55 -3.31 -5.81 -14.15
C TYR A 55 -4.14 -5.60 -15.42
N GLY A 56 -3.56 -4.93 -16.42
CA GLY A 56 -4.14 -4.79 -17.76
C GLY A 56 -4.15 -3.34 -18.26
N ALA A 57 -4.85 -2.44 -17.58
CA ALA A 57 -4.96 -1.04 -17.99
C ALA A 57 -3.84 -0.17 -17.41
N SER A 58 -3.82 -0.01 -16.09
CA SER A 58 -2.89 0.89 -15.37
C SER A 58 -1.80 0.15 -14.60
N ASN A 59 -1.93 -1.16 -14.40
CA ASN A 59 -1.04 -1.98 -13.57
C ASN A 59 -0.81 -1.34 -12.19
N THR A 60 -1.89 -1.18 -11.44
CA THR A 60 -1.93 -0.45 -10.16
C THR A 60 -2.22 -1.38 -9.00
N GLY A 61 -1.53 -1.15 -7.90
CA GLY A 61 -1.75 -1.79 -6.62
C GLY A 61 -2.39 -0.82 -5.64
N THR A 62 -3.28 -1.34 -4.82
CA THR A 62 -3.92 -0.64 -3.72
C THR A 62 -3.76 -1.47 -2.45
N VAL A 63 -3.45 -0.84 -1.33
CA VAL A 63 -3.65 -1.44 -0.01
C VAL A 63 -4.58 -0.52 0.75
N GLU A 64 -5.59 -1.08 1.40
CA GLU A 64 -6.54 -0.29 2.17
C GLU A 64 -6.97 -1.00 3.44
N MET A 65 -7.39 -0.19 4.40
CA MET A 65 -7.90 -0.64 5.69
C MET A 65 -8.84 0.39 6.27
N GLU A 66 -9.98 -0.06 6.79
CA GLU A 66 -10.87 0.73 7.63
C GLU A 66 -10.33 0.81 9.06
N VAL A 67 -10.32 2.01 9.64
CA VAL A 67 -9.94 2.26 11.03
C VAL A 67 -11.16 2.07 11.91
N LEU A 68 -11.25 0.92 12.59
CA LEU A 68 -12.45 0.53 13.33
C LEU A 68 -12.48 1.08 14.76
N ASN A 69 -11.30 1.27 15.37
CA ASN A 69 -11.16 1.78 16.73
C ASN A 69 -10.02 2.80 16.78
N GLY A 70 -10.17 3.84 17.60
CA GLY A 70 -9.15 4.87 17.80
C GLY A 70 -9.33 6.11 16.90
N MET A 71 -8.47 7.10 17.12
CA MET A 71 -8.40 8.33 16.32
C MET A 71 -7.03 8.42 15.68
N LEU A 72 -7.00 8.44 14.35
CA LEU A 72 -5.77 8.64 13.58
C LEU A 72 -5.80 10.03 12.94
N PRO A 73 -4.86 10.93 13.28
CA PRO A 73 -4.82 12.25 12.65
C PRO A 73 -4.54 12.14 11.16
N ASP A 74 -5.17 13.00 10.36
CA ASP A 74 -4.93 13.03 8.92
C ASP A 74 -3.44 13.07 8.59
N PHE A 75 -3.04 12.26 7.62
CA PHE A 75 -1.68 12.24 7.12
C PHE A 75 -1.61 11.88 5.64
N GLU A 76 -0.48 12.25 5.05
CA GLU A 76 -0.10 11.92 3.68
C GLU A 76 1.37 11.52 3.68
N ILE A 77 1.68 10.37 3.11
CA ILE A 77 3.03 9.88 2.86
C ILE A 77 3.19 9.74 1.36
N SER A 78 4.16 10.43 0.80
CA SER A 78 4.50 10.30 -0.62
C SER A 78 5.98 10.08 -0.80
N SER A 79 6.33 9.42 -1.89
CA SER A 79 7.72 9.18 -2.24
C SER A 79 8.37 10.48 -2.73
N ARG A 80 9.60 10.73 -2.31
CA ARG A 80 10.38 11.88 -2.79
C ARG A 80 11.04 11.50 -4.10
N ASN A 81 10.86 12.33 -5.13
CA ASN A 81 11.50 12.17 -6.43
C ASN A 81 12.94 11.67 -6.31
N HIS A 82 13.23 10.53 -6.96
CA HIS A 82 14.56 9.92 -6.98
C HIS A 82 15.67 10.89 -7.41
N LEU A 83 15.37 11.81 -8.34
CA LEU A 83 16.29 12.86 -8.79
C LEU A 83 16.67 13.84 -7.66
N ARG A 84 15.74 14.20 -6.78
CA ARG A 84 16.04 15.07 -5.62
C ARG A 84 16.84 14.34 -4.55
N ASN A 85 16.70 13.02 -4.46
CA ASN A 85 17.44 12.19 -3.50
C ASN A 85 18.92 12.02 -3.86
N LEU A 86 19.30 12.12 -5.14
CA LEU A 86 20.69 12.08 -5.58
C LEU A 86 21.53 13.27 -5.06
N PHE A 87 20.89 14.43 -4.85
CA PHE A 87 21.56 15.66 -4.41
C PHE A 87 21.38 15.99 -2.92
N CYS A 88 20.61 15.20 -2.17
CA CYS A 88 20.41 15.40 -0.73
C CYS A 88 21.28 14.46 0.10
N MET A 89 22.18 15.00 0.93
CA MET A 89 22.99 14.22 1.88
C MET A 89 22.14 13.43 2.90
N ARG A 90 20.90 13.87 3.18
CA ARG A 90 19.93 13.15 4.02
C ARG A 90 18.96 12.38 3.12
N LYS A 91 19.24 11.10 2.89
CA LYS A 91 18.41 10.18 2.09
C LYS A 91 17.08 9.85 2.79
N ARG A 92 16.10 10.75 2.71
CA ARG A 92 14.72 10.44 3.09
C ARG A 92 13.95 10.06 1.82
N TYR A 93 13.61 8.78 1.69
CA TYR A 93 12.85 8.26 0.55
C TYR A 93 11.39 8.71 0.55
N PHE A 94 10.84 8.96 1.75
CA PHE A 94 9.45 9.38 1.92
C PHE A 94 9.35 10.79 2.48
N SER A 95 8.24 11.45 2.16
CA SER A 95 7.79 12.71 2.72
C SER A 95 6.51 12.47 3.52
N VAL A 96 6.60 12.60 4.84
CA VAL A 96 5.44 12.50 5.74
C VAL A 96 4.90 13.89 6.06
N LYS A 97 3.63 14.12 5.75
CA LYS A 97 2.83 15.27 6.19
C LYS A 97 1.80 14.78 7.20
N SER A 98 1.74 15.39 8.38
CA SER A 98 0.67 15.16 9.36
C SER A 98 0.48 16.40 10.22
N LYS A 99 -0.70 16.56 10.81
CA LYS A 99 -1.06 17.70 11.68
C LYS A 99 -0.25 17.73 12.97
N THR A 100 0.13 16.57 13.51
CA THR A 100 0.84 16.48 14.80
C THR A 100 2.26 15.94 14.63
N VAL A 101 3.20 16.52 15.39
CA VAL A 101 4.62 16.12 15.35
C VAL A 101 4.80 14.68 15.85
N GLN A 102 4.06 14.29 16.89
CA GLN A 102 4.09 12.92 17.42
C GLN A 102 3.64 11.89 16.38
N ASN A 103 2.57 12.17 15.63
CA ASN A 103 2.13 11.26 14.58
C ASN A 103 3.14 11.18 13.43
N LYS A 104 3.74 12.30 13.06
CA LYS A 104 4.81 12.33 12.05
C LYS A 104 6.02 11.48 12.46
N LEU A 105 6.49 11.60 13.70
CA LEU A 105 7.62 10.82 14.21
C LEU A 105 7.32 9.32 14.18
N PHE A 106 6.14 8.93 14.67
CA PHE A 106 5.69 7.54 14.60
C PHE A 106 5.64 7.03 13.16
N LEU A 107 5.05 7.78 12.22
CA LEU A 107 4.96 7.35 10.82
C LEU A 107 6.37 7.20 10.19
N ASP A 108 7.30 8.11 10.51
CA ASP A 108 8.70 8.01 10.06
C ASP A 108 9.44 6.76 10.61
N GLU A 109 9.10 6.36 11.85
CA GLU A 109 9.60 5.14 12.52
C GLU A 109 8.96 3.88 11.93
N ALA A 110 7.64 3.85 11.78
CA ALA A 110 6.88 2.77 11.15
C ALA A 110 7.35 2.47 9.72
N LEU A 111 7.62 3.51 8.92
CA LEU A 111 8.24 3.37 7.59
C LEU A 111 9.66 2.80 7.65
N GLY A 112 10.37 2.98 8.77
CA GLY A 112 11.69 2.39 8.99
C GLY A 112 11.61 0.91 9.30
N PHE A 113 10.77 0.52 10.27
CA PHE A 113 10.66 -0.86 10.73
C PHE A 113 9.99 -1.80 9.73
N SER A 114 9.09 -1.29 8.89
CA SER A 114 8.37 -2.07 7.87
C SER A 114 9.22 -2.47 6.65
N GLY A 115 10.48 -2.02 6.53
CA GLY A 115 11.30 -2.30 5.35
C GLY A 115 10.91 -1.48 4.10
N MET A 116 9.92 -0.59 4.20
CA MET A 116 9.47 0.29 3.11
C MET A 116 10.62 1.14 2.53
N LYS A 117 11.59 1.55 3.36
CA LYS A 117 12.78 2.31 2.93
C LYS A 117 13.70 1.49 2.03
N ASP A 118 13.87 0.21 2.32
CA ASP A 118 14.74 -0.68 1.54
C ASP A 118 14.10 -1.00 0.19
N ILE A 119 12.79 -1.31 0.19
CA ILE A 119 12.02 -1.51 -1.04
C ILE A 119 12.06 -0.26 -1.94
N ALA A 120 11.86 0.93 -1.37
CA ALA A 120 11.93 2.20 -2.12
C ALA A 120 13.31 2.46 -2.72
N LYS A 121 14.38 2.07 -2.03
CA LYS A 121 15.76 2.23 -2.51
C LYS A 121 16.09 1.29 -3.68
N GLU A 122 15.60 0.05 -3.63
CA GLU A 122 16.00 -0.98 -4.58
C GLU A 122 15.07 -1.12 -5.79
N ASN A 123 13.79 -0.77 -5.65
CA ASN A 123 12.75 -1.11 -6.63
C ASN A 123 12.03 0.08 -7.26
N LEU A 124 12.52 1.32 -7.06
CA LEU A 124 11.81 2.55 -7.48
C LEU A 124 10.34 2.55 -7.00
N PHE A 125 10.13 2.00 -5.81
CA PHE A 125 8.79 1.87 -5.26
C PHE A 125 8.33 3.23 -4.76
N GLU A 126 7.32 3.79 -5.45
CA GLU A 126 6.80 5.14 -5.20
C GLU A 126 5.33 5.11 -4.72
N PRO A 127 5.04 4.59 -3.51
CA PRO A 127 3.67 4.61 -2.99
C PRO A 127 3.23 6.01 -2.57
N THR A 128 1.92 6.23 -2.65
CA THR A 128 1.22 7.34 -2.01
C THR A 128 0.24 6.77 -0.98
N ILE A 129 0.42 7.12 0.29
CA ILE A 129 -0.41 6.67 1.41
C ILE A 129 -1.13 7.88 2.00
N LYS A 130 -2.43 7.77 2.22
CA LYS A 130 -3.24 8.85 2.79
C LYS A 130 -4.38 8.31 3.62
N THR A 131 -4.88 9.14 4.52
CA THR A 131 -6.16 8.94 5.18
C THR A 131 -7.29 9.51 4.33
N GLU A 132 -8.40 8.78 4.21
CA GLU A 132 -9.61 9.22 3.51
C GLU A 132 -10.83 8.94 4.38
N ILE A 133 -11.84 9.81 4.33
CA ILE A 133 -13.13 9.56 4.98
C ILE A 133 -14.13 9.17 3.90
N ILE A 134 -14.69 7.97 4.02
CA ILE A 134 -15.69 7.41 3.09
C ILE A 134 -16.88 6.97 3.94
N ASP A 135 -18.07 7.46 3.63
CA ASP A 135 -19.32 7.10 4.34
C ASP A 135 -19.19 7.18 5.88
N ASN A 136 -18.58 8.27 6.35
CA ASN A 136 -18.35 8.56 7.77
C ASN A 136 -17.37 7.61 8.49
N SER A 137 -16.65 6.77 7.73
CA SER A 137 -15.64 5.84 8.22
C SER A 137 -14.26 6.28 7.73
N LEU A 138 -13.25 6.16 8.60
CA LEU A 138 -11.88 6.56 8.30
C LEU A 138 -11.13 5.39 7.67
N PHE A 139 -10.52 5.61 6.52
CA PHE A 139 -9.70 4.64 5.80
C PHE A 139 -8.27 5.12 5.70
N ILE A 140 -7.34 4.16 5.69
CA ILE A 140 -5.98 4.37 5.23
C ILE A 140 -5.86 3.68 3.89
N LYS A 141 -5.40 4.41 2.88
CA LYS A 141 -5.27 3.91 1.51
C LYS A 141 -3.88 4.20 0.98
N THR A 142 -3.26 3.18 0.41
CA THR A 142 -2.02 3.23 -0.35
C THR A 142 -2.29 2.94 -1.81
N GLU A 143 -1.77 3.76 -2.71
CA GLU A 143 -1.76 3.53 -4.15
C GLU A 143 -0.32 3.48 -4.66
N TYR A 144 -0.04 2.54 -5.57
CA TYR A 144 1.29 2.36 -6.15
C TYR A 144 1.24 1.67 -7.52
N HIS A 145 2.33 1.75 -8.28
CA HIS A 145 2.46 1.05 -9.55
C HIS A 145 3.03 -0.35 -9.36
N LEU A 146 2.53 -1.34 -10.11
CA LEU A 146 2.97 -2.73 -10.05
C LEU A 146 4.22 -3.02 -10.89
N HIS A 147 4.84 -2.01 -11.51
CA HIS A 147 6.11 -2.12 -12.24
C HIS A 147 7.30 -2.17 -11.27
N LEU A 148 7.25 -3.11 -10.33
CA LEU A 148 8.25 -3.36 -9.30
C LEU A 148 8.95 -4.69 -9.61
N LYS A 149 10.27 -4.77 -9.36
CA LYS A 149 10.99 -6.05 -9.45
C LYS A 149 10.58 -6.99 -8.31
N ASP A 150 10.54 -6.49 -7.08
CA ASP A 150 10.07 -7.25 -5.91
C ASP A 150 8.67 -6.82 -5.43
N LYS A 151 7.64 -7.39 -6.06
CA LYS A 151 6.23 -7.11 -5.72
C LYS A 151 5.81 -7.70 -4.38
N ILE A 152 6.35 -8.86 -4.01
CA ILE A 152 6.00 -9.55 -2.78
C ILE A 152 6.66 -8.87 -1.58
N GLY A 153 7.92 -8.45 -1.71
CA GLY A 153 8.59 -7.64 -0.69
C GLY A 153 7.87 -6.31 -0.46
N ALA A 154 7.44 -5.63 -1.53
CA ALA A 154 6.64 -4.41 -1.41
C ALA A 154 5.29 -4.66 -0.70
N ALA A 155 4.59 -5.74 -1.05
CA ALA A 155 3.33 -6.11 -0.38
C ALA A 155 3.56 -6.41 1.10
N LYS A 156 4.60 -7.18 1.46
CA LYS A 156 4.97 -7.47 2.86
C LYS A 156 5.27 -6.19 3.63
N ALA A 157 6.10 -5.32 3.07
CA ALA A 157 6.45 -4.05 3.69
C ALA A 157 5.22 -3.17 3.94
N LEU A 158 4.27 -3.14 2.99
CA LEU A 158 3.00 -2.45 3.19
C LEU A 158 2.15 -3.10 4.28
N ILE A 159 2.03 -4.43 4.31
CA ILE A 159 1.27 -5.14 5.34
C ILE A 159 1.86 -4.84 6.72
N ASP A 160 3.18 -4.93 6.88
CA ASP A 160 3.86 -4.67 8.14
C ASP A 160 3.73 -3.21 8.58
N PHE A 161 3.75 -2.27 7.62
CA PHE A 161 3.44 -0.86 7.89
C PHE A 161 2.01 -0.69 8.42
N TYR A 162 1.01 -1.31 7.80
CA TYR A 162 -0.39 -1.23 8.26
C TYR A 162 -0.57 -1.88 9.63
N LYS A 163 0.05 -3.05 9.88
CA LYS A 163 0.07 -3.68 11.20
C LYS A 163 0.63 -2.76 12.27
N SER A 164 1.73 -2.06 11.99
CA SER A 164 2.31 -1.11 12.95
C SER A 164 1.38 0.05 13.29
N ILE A 165 0.55 0.49 12.33
CA ILE A 165 -0.50 1.49 12.60
C ILE A 165 -1.60 0.88 13.48
N ILE A 166 -2.08 -0.32 13.15
CA ILE A 166 -3.10 -1.02 13.94
C ILE A 166 -2.65 -1.22 15.39
N ASP A 167 -1.40 -1.62 15.61
CA ASP A 167 -0.85 -1.86 16.95
C ASP A 167 -0.74 -0.58 17.81
N ARG A 168 -0.83 0.61 17.20
CA ARG A 168 -0.81 1.90 17.89
C ARG A 168 -2.21 2.46 18.20
N LEU A 169 -3.24 2.03 17.47
CA LEU A 169 -4.62 2.51 17.64
C LEU A 169 -5.20 2.11 19.00
#